data_AF-A0A2N3E217-F1
#
_entry.id   AF-A0A2N3E217-F1
#
_cell.length_a   1.000
_cell.length_b   1.000
_cell.length_c   1.000
_cell.angle_alpha   90.00
_cell.angle_beta   90.00
_cell.angle_gamma   90.00
#
_symmetry.space_group_name_H-M   'P 1'
#
loop_
_entity.id
_entity.type
_entity.pdbx_description
1 polymer ?
#
loop_
_entity_poly.entity_id
_entity_poly.type
_entity_poly.pdbx_seq_one_letter_code
_entity_poly.pdbx_strand_id
1 'polypeptide(L)'
;MPAFGPDFAGGWVDAILEFVARFLAVIVLVPLVHPVVSLVAGLFLENIAARVEAEDYPADPPGRDQPFWQSILVAIRFTLVLVVVNLLALPFYLVPGVNLVLFWVVNGYLLGREFFELVALRHIPAVEAQGLRKRHGVRVFLAGVIIALFTTVPVLNLFAPLFGTALMVHTYKGLAARRPA
;
A
#
# COMPACT_ATOMS: atom_id res chain seq x y z
N MET A 1 32.59 -10.30 -24.98
CA MET A 1 32.16 -11.41 -24.10
C MET A 1 31.30 -12.35 -24.95
N PRO A 2 31.56 -13.66 -24.96
CA PRO A 2 31.10 -14.55 -26.03
C PRO A 2 29.63 -14.95 -25.87
N ALA A 3 28.97 -15.14 -27.00
CA ALA A 3 27.60 -15.64 -27.12
C ALA A 3 27.55 -17.11 -26.68
N PHE A 4 26.70 -17.41 -25.70
CA PHE A 4 26.42 -18.77 -25.23
C PHE A 4 24.97 -19.11 -25.56
N GLY A 5 24.74 -19.83 -26.66
CA GLY A 5 23.46 -20.42 -27.02
C GLY A 5 23.47 -20.99 -28.45
N PRO A 6 22.94 -22.20 -28.71
CA PRO A 6 22.93 -22.77 -30.07
C PRO A 6 21.98 -21.96 -30.97
N ASP A 7 22.42 -21.59 -32.18
CA ASP A 7 21.64 -20.91 -33.24
C ASP A 7 20.44 -21.74 -33.80
N PHE A 8 20.00 -22.78 -33.07
CA PHE A 8 18.88 -23.66 -33.44
C PHE A 8 17.52 -23.19 -32.92
N ALA A 9 17.48 -22.16 -32.08
CA ALA A 9 16.25 -21.58 -31.55
C ALA A 9 15.93 -20.29 -32.32
N GLY A 10 15.48 -20.42 -33.58
CA GLY A 10 15.25 -19.31 -34.50
C GLY A 10 14.55 -18.13 -33.84
N GLY A 11 14.85 -16.90 -34.26
CA GLY A 11 14.58 -15.64 -33.53
C GLY A 11 13.17 -15.42 -32.95
N TRP A 12 12.20 -16.28 -33.22
CA TRP A 12 10.97 -16.42 -32.45
C TRP A 12 11.19 -16.86 -30.98
N VAL A 13 12.15 -17.74 -30.67
CA VAL A 13 12.47 -18.12 -29.28
C VAL A 13 13.10 -16.96 -28.54
N ASP A 14 14.09 -16.30 -29.15
CA ASP A 14 14.69 -15.09 -28.59
C ASP A 14 13.66 -13.98 -28.41
N ALA A 15 12.74 -13.80 -29.37
CA ALA A 15 11.63 -12.85 -29.23
C ALA A 15 10.67 -13.21 -28.08
N ILE A 16 10.37 -14.50 -27.87
CA ILE A 16 9.56 -14.95 -26.74
C ILE A 16 10.32 -14.71 -25.42
N LEU A 17 11.60 -15.07 -25.35
CA LEU A 17 12.42 -14.87 -24.15
C LEU A 17 12.55 -13.38 -23.82
N GLU A 18 12.76 -12.53 -24.82
CA GLU A 18 12.86 -11.08 -24.65
C GLU A 18 11.50 -10.49 -24.22
N PHE A 19 10.39 -10.94 -24.82
CA PHE A 19 9.05 -10.55 -24.40
C PHE A 19 8.76 -10.97 -22.95
N VAL A 20 9.04 -12.22 -22.59
CA VAL A 20 8.86 -12.74 -21.23
C VAL A 20 9.76 -12.01 -20.24
N ALA A 21 11.02 -11.74 -20.58
CA ALA A 21 11.94 -10.99 -19.73
C ALA A 21 11.47 -9.56 -19.51
N ARG A 22 11.03 -8.85 -20.56
CA ARG A 22 10.47 -7.49 -20.46
C ARG A 22 9.18 -7.48 -19.65
N PHE A 23 8.30 -8.45 -19.87
CA PHE A 23 7.03 -8.59 -19.16
C PHE A 23 7.25 -8.90 -17.67
N LEU A 24 8.15 -9.84 -17.35
CA LEU A 24 8.58 -10.14 -15.99
C LEU A 24 9.25 -8.94 -15.33
N ALA A 25 10.12 -8.22 -16.03
CA ALA A 25 10.75 -7.02 -15.51
C ALA A 25 9.71 -5.95 -15.13
N VAL A 26 8.70 -5.72 -15.95
CA VAL A 26 7.60 -4.78 -15.63
C VAL A 26 6.80 -5.29 -14.42
N ILE A 27 6.43 -6.57 -14.39
CA ILE A 27 5.68 -7.17 -13.27
C ILE A 27 6.45 -7.15 -11.96
N VAL A 28 7.79 -7.21 -11.99
CA VAL A 28 8.62 -7.16 -10.78
C VAL A 28 8.90 -5.71 -10.38
N LEU A 29 9.41 -4.90 -11.32
CA LEU A 29 9.90 -3.54 -11.04
C LEU A 29 8.78 -2.54 -10.74
N VAL A 30 7.64 -2.62 -11.43
CA VAL A 30 6.54 -1.66 -11.23
C VAL A 30 5.93 -1.79 -9.83
N PRO A 31 5.58 -3.00 -9.34
CA PRO A 31 5.13 -3.17 -7.96
C PRO A 31 6.19 -2.79 -6.92
N LEU A 32 7.48 -2.91 -7.23
CA LEU A 32 8.60 -2.57 -6.34
C LEU A 32 8.64 -1.07 -5.96
N VAL A 33 8.05 -0.20 -6.79
CA VAL A 33 7.92 1.23 -6.46
C VAL A 33 7.09 1.45 -5.20
N HIS A 34 6.02 0.67 -5.00
CA HIS A 34 5.14 0.81 -3.83
C HIS A 34 5.89 0.55 -2.51
N PRO A 35 6.54 -0.61 -2.29
CA PRO A 35 7.33 -0.87 -1.08
C PRO A 35 8.41 0.17 -0.80
N VAL A 36 9.07 0.70 -1.83
CA VAL A 36 10.10 1.74 -1.66
C VAL A 36 9.47 3.04 -1.16
N VAL A 37 8.37 3.49 -1.76
CA VAL A 37 7.63 4.68 -1.31
C VAL A 37 7.12 4.47 0.12
N SER A 38 6.62 3.28 0.44
CA SER A 38 6.08 2.97 1.75
C SER A 38 7.15 2.84 2.84
N LEU A 39 8.35 2.37 2.50
CA LEU A 39 9.51 2.42 3.40
C LEU A 39 9.84 3.87 3.76
N VAL A 40 9.93 4.75 2.76
CA VAL A 40 10.19 6.18 2.98
C VAL A 40 9.05 6.82 3.78
N ALA A 41 7.79 6.53 3.45
CA ALA A 41 6.63 6.99 4.19
C ALA A 41 6.65 6.52 5.65
N GLY A 42 7.05 5.27 5.90
CA GLY A 42 7.20 4.69 7.24
C GLY A 42 8.18 5.46 8.12
N LEU A 43 9.28 5.99 7.55
CA LEU A 43 10.25 6.82 8.29
C LEU A 43 9.65 8.15 8.75
N PHE A 44 8.73 8.73 7.97
CA PHE A 44 8.05 9.97 8.35
C PHE A 44 6.78 9.71 9.18
N LEU A 45 6.21 8.51 9.08
CA LEU A 45 4.94 8.15 9.69
C LEU A 45 4.96 8.34 11.20
N GLU A 46 6.03 7.92 11.88
CA GLU A 46 6.13 8.05 13.33
C GLU A 46 6.07 9.52 13.75
N ASN A 47 6.82 10.40 13.07
CA ASN A 47 6.83 11.84 13.34
C ASN A 47 5.48 12.49 13.05
N ILE A 48 4.86 12.16 11.91
CA ILE A 48 3.56 12.70 11.52
C ILE A 48 2.47 12.25 12.50
N ALA A 49 2.42 10.95 12.78
CA ALA A 49 1.43 10.37 13.67
C ALA A 49 1.57 10.93 15.09
N ALA A 50 2.78 10.99 15.63
CA ALA A 50 3.03 11.57 16.94
C ALA A 50 2.61 13.05 17.01
N ARG A 51 2.89 13.83 15.94
CA ARG A 51 2.53 15.25 15.91
C ARG A 51 1.02 15.47 15.84
N VAL A 52 0.31 14.67 15.04
CA VAL A 52 -1.17 14.68 14.95
C VAL A 52 -1.80 14.20 16.26
N GLU A 53 -1.29 13.11 16.85
CA GLU A 53 -1.74 12.60 18.14
C GLU A 53 -1.59 13.66 19.24
N ALA A 54 -0.47 14.38 19.28
CA ALA A 54 -0.23 15.42 20.28
C ALA A 54 -1.14 16.66 20.13
N GLU A 55 -1.56 17.00 18.92
CA GLU A 55 -2.41 18.18 18.66
C GLU A 55 -3.89 17.87 18.80
N ASP A 56 -4.33 16.80 18.15
CA ASP A 56 -5.75 16.47 17.99
C ASP A 56 -6.26 15.50 19.08
N TYR A 57 -5.35 14.73 19.71
CA TYR A 57 -5.70 13.70 20.70
C TYR A 57 -4.80 13.73 21.96
N PRO A 58 -4.64 14.87 22.64
CA PRO A 58 -3.69 15.02 23.76
C PRO A 58 -4.03 14.16 25.00
N ALA A 59 -5.26 13.67 25.11
CA ALA A 59 -5.72 12.83 26.23
C ALA A 59 -5.48 11.32 26.01
N ASP A 60 -5.10 10.90 24.79
CA ASP A 60 -4.89 9.50 24.47
C ASP A 60 -3.46 9.04 24.81
N PRO A 61 -3.24 7.75 25.14
CA PRO A 61 -1.91 7.22 25.29
C PRO A 61 -1.12 7.32 23.97
N PRO A 62 0.16 7.73 24.02
CA PRO A 62 0.98 7.88 22.82
C PRO A 62 1.20 6.52 22.14
N GLY A 63 1.25 6.52 20.81
CA GLY A 63 1.62 5.33 20.05
C GLY A 63 3.03 4.84 20.39
N ARG A 64 3.23 3.52 20.34
CA ARG A 64 4.53 2.85 20.48
C ARG A 64 5.25 2.78 19.15
N ASP A 65 6.58 2.90 19.18
CA ASP A 65 7.44 2.63 18.04
C ASP A 65 7.33 1.14 17.66
N GLN A 66 7.17 0.86 16.37
CA GLN A 66 6.98 -0.50 15.91
C GLN A 66 8.30 -1.28 15.93
N PRO A 67 8.31 -2.54 16.39
CA PRO A 67 9.47 -3.40 16.23
C PRO A 67 9.77 -3.63 14.74
N PHE A 68 10.97 -3.29 14.28
CA PHE A 68 11.43 -3.42 12.88
C PHE A 68 11.06 -4.77 12.23
N TRP A 69 11.19 -5.87 12.98
CA TRP A 69 10.87 -7.22 12.51
C TRP A 69 9.37 -7.44 12.23
N GLN A 70 8.50 -6.83 13.03
CA GLN A 70 7.06 -6.90 12.80
C GLN A 70 6.67 -6.11 11.55
N SER A 71 7.29 -4.95 11.32
CA SER A 71 7.11 -4.15 10.11
C SER A 71 7.49 -4.92 8.84
N ILE A 72 8.58 -5.71 8.87
CA ILE A 72 8.99 -6.56 7.75
C ILE A 72 7.92 -7.61 7.41
N LEU A 73 7.41 -8.34 8.42
CA LEU A 73 6.39 -9.37 8.19
C LEU A 73 5.10 -8.78 7.61
N VAL A 74 4.71 -7.59 8.09
CA VAL A 74 3.55 -6.85 7.58
C VAL A 74 3.79 -6.42 6.14
N ALA A 75 4.97 -5.89 5.82
CA ALA A 75 5.36 -5.48 4.47
C ALA A 75 5.31 -6.66 3.49
N ILE A 76 5.93 -7.81 3.81
CA ILE A 76 5.90 -9.00 2.95
C ILE A 76 4.47 -9.45 2.65
N ARG A 77 3.63 -9.50 3.67
CA ARG A 77 2.21 -9.90 3.52
C ARG A 77 1.41 -8.87 2.73
N PHE A 78 1.75 -7.59 2.85
CA PHE A 78 1.17 -6.55 2.02
C PHE A 78 1.59 -6.71 0.56
N THR A 79 2.88 -6.89 0.28
CA THR A 79 3.43 -7.13 -1.06
C THR A 79 2.74 -8.32 -1.73
N LEU A 80 2.55 -9.45 -1.02
CA LEU A 80 1.84 -10.60 -1.57
C LEU A 80 0.41 -10.25 -2.00
N VAL A 81 -0.33 -9.50 -1.18
CA VAL A 81 -1.69 -9.09 -1.56
C VAL A 81 -1.70 -8.03 -2.65
N LEU A 82 -0.73 -7.11 -2.65
CA LEU A 82 -0.56 -6.14 -3.73
C LEU A 82 -0.37 -6.85 -5.06
N VAL A 83 0.50 -7.87 -5.10
CA VAL A 83 0.74 -8.69 -6.30
C VAL A 83 -0.54 -9.40 -6.72
N VAL A 84 -1.22 -10.10 -5.80
CA VAL A 84 -2.46 -10.84 -6.11
C VAL A 84 -3.55 -9.89 -6.64
N VAL A 85 -3.77 -8.75 -5.98
CA VAL A 85 -4.79 -7.78 -6.38
C VAL A 85 -4.48 -7.19 -7.76
N ASN A 86 -3.22 -6.84 -8.04
CA ASN A 86 -2.83 -6.31 -9.34
C ASN A 86 -2.95 -7.36 -10.45
N LEU A 87 -2.54 -8.61 -10.20
CA LEU A 87 -2.72 -9.71 -11.16
C LEU A 87 -4.21 -9.94 -11.48
N LEU A 88 -5.08 -9.88 -10.48
CA LEU A 88 -6.53 -9.97 -10.68
C LEU A 88 -7.10 -8.74 -11.41
N ALA A 89 -6.50 -7.56 -11.27
CA ALA A 89 -6.92 -6.34 -11.93
C ALA A 89 -6.49 -6.26 -13.41
N LEU A 90 -5.40 -6.94 -13.81
CA LEU A 90 -4.85 -6.92 -15.17
C LEU A 90 -5.89 -7.16 -16.29
N PRO A 91 -6.75 -8.19 -16.23
CA PRO A 91 -7.75 -8.42 -17.28
C PRO A 91 -8.74 -7.26 -17.42
N PHE A 92 -9.08 -6.60 -16.31
CA PHE A 92 -10.06 -5.52 -16.28
C PHE A 92 -9.47 -4.18 -16.74
N TYR A 93 -8.15 -4.00 -16.65
CA TYR A 93 -7.48 -2.80 -17.18
C TYR A 93 -7.57 -2.71 -18.72
N LEU A 94 -7.80 -3.83 -19.41
CA LEU A 94 -7.97 -3.86 -20.87
C LEU A 94 -9.35 -3.34 -21.32
N VAL A 95 -10.30 -3.17 -20.40
CA VAL A 95 -11.64 -2.67 -20.71
C VAL A 95 -11.65 -1.13 -20.61
N PRO A 96 -11.92 -0.40 -21.71
CA PRO A 96 -11.96 1.06 -21.70
C PRO A 96 -13.02 1.59 -20.71
N GLY A 97 -12.67 2.59 -19.92
CA GLY A 97 -13.56 3.22 -18.93
C GLY A 97 -13.60 2.48 -17.58
N VAL A 98 -13.55 1.15 -17.58
CA VAL A 98 -13.42 0.36 -16.35
C VAL A 98 -12.06 0.60 -15.70
N ASN A 99 -11.00 0.75 -16.51
CA ASN A 99 -9.65 1.03 -16.05
C ASN A 99 -9.55 2.25 -15.10
N LEU A 100 -10.30 3.33 -15.37
CA LEU A 100 -10.30 4.55 -14.54
C LEU A 100 -10.88 4.27 -13.15
N VAL A 101 -12.08 3.67 -13.10
CA VAL A 101 -12.72 3.34 -11.83
C VAL A 101 -11.90 2.30 -11.06
N LEU A 102 -11.42 1.28 -11.76
CA LEU A 102 -10.62 0.21 -11.19
C LEU A 102 -9.31 0.74 -10.60
N PHE A 103 -8.68 1.72 -11.24
CA PHE A 103 -7.48 2.36 -10.73
C PHE A 103 -7.69 2.91 -9.32
N TRP A 104 -8.73 3.73 -9.09
CA TRP A 104 -8.99 4.27 -7.76
C TRP A 104 -9.48 3.23 -6.75
N VAL A 105 -10.24 2.22 -7.20
CA VAL A 105 -10.68 1.12 -6.32
C VAL A 105 -9.49 0.29 -5.86
N VAL A 106 -8.61 -0.13 -6.76
CA VAL A 106 -7.43 -0.94 -6.44
C VAL A 106 -6.46 -0.14 -5.58
N ASN A 107 -6.08 1.06 -6.00
CA ASN A 107 -5.16 1.89 -5.23
C ASN A 107 -5.78 2.30 -3.88
N GLY A 108 -7.07 2.62 -3.84
CA GLY A 108 -7.77 2.96 -2.60
C GLY A 108 -7.80 1.79 -1.61
N TYR A 109 -8.01 0.57 -2.08
CA TYR A 109 -7.92 -0.62 -1.23
C TYR A 109 -6.50 -0.86 -0.70
N LEU A 110 -5.48 -0.72 -1.55
CA LEU A 110 -4.08 -0.94 -1.18
C LEU A 110 -3.61 0.11 -0.18
N LEU A 111 -3.74 1.40 -0.51
CA LEU A 111 -3.37 2.53 0.36
C LEU A 111 -4.16 2.50 1.66
N GLY A 112 -5.48 2.27 1.56
CA GLY A 112 -6.37 2.19 2.72
C GLY A 112 -5.89 1.14 3.72
N ARG A 113 -5.57 -0.05 3.23
CA ARG A 113 -5.05 -1.14 4.06
C ARG A 113 -3.67 -0.81 4.64
N GLU A 114 -2.74 -0.34 3.82
CA GLU A 114 -1.36 -0.12 4.20
C GLU A 114 -1.22 0.95 5.27
N PHE A 115 -1.71 2.16 5.00
CA PHE A 115 -1.63 3.27 5.95
C PHE A 115 -2.39 2.97 7.25
N PHE A 116 -3.56 2.29 7.16
CA PHE A 116 -4.30 1.90 8.35
C PHE A 116 -3.55 0.89 9.22
N GLU A 117 -2.97 -0.16 8.61
CA GLU A 117 -2.20 -1.15 9.36
C GLU A 117 -0.99 -0.49 10.03
N LEU A 118 -0.25 0.39 9.32
CA LEU A 118 0.89 1.11 9.88
C LEU A 118 0.53 1.98 11.10
N VAL A 119 -0.59 2.71 11.03
CA VAL A 119 -1.07 3.55 12.14
C VAL A 119 -1.62 2.72 13.30
N ALA A 120 -2.42 1.68 13.01
CA ALA A 120 -3.04 0.86 14.03
C ALA A 120 -1.99 0.09 14.85
N LEU A 121 -0.94 -0.39 14.20
CA LEU A 121 0.16 -1.11 14.83
C LEU A 121 0.96 -0.27 15.85
N ARG A 122 0.86 1.07 15.82
CA ARG A 122 1.38 1.93 16.89
C ARG A 122 0.64 1.74 18.21
N HIS A 123 -0.59 1.23 18.18
CA HIS A 123 -1.48 1.21 19.34
C HIS A 123 -1.89 -0.20 19.74
N ILE A 124 -2.03 -1.11 18.78
CA ILE A 124 -2.55 -2.47 19.01
C ILE A 124 -1.72 -3.53 18.25
N PRO A 125 -1.70 -4.78 18.72
CA PRO A 125 -1.01 -5.87 18.04
C PRO A 125 -1.52 -6.10 16.61
N ALA A 126 -0.65 -6.64 15.74
CA ALA A 126 -0.96 -6.88 14.32
C ALA A 126 -2.24 -7.70 14.07
N VAL A 127 -2.51 -8.69 14.90
CA VAL A 127 -3.71 -9.53 14.80
C VAL A 127 -4.97 -8.72 15.06
N GLU A 128 -4.94 -7.84 16.07
CA GLU A 128 -6.05 -6.97 16.41
C GLU A 128 -6.26 -5.87 15.37
N ALA A 129 -5.18 -5.29 14.83
CA ALA A 129 -5.24 -4.31 13.76
C ALA A 129 -5.94 -4.90 12.52
N GLN A 130 -5.61 -6.13 12.15
CA GLN A 130 -6.27 -6.85 11.06
C GLN A 130 -7.74 -7.14 11.36
N GLY A 131 -8.06 -7.53 12.59
CA GLY A 131 -9.45 -7.74 13.03
C GLY A 131 -10.27 -6.46 12.92
N LEU A 132 -9.71 -5.34 13.37
CA LEU A 132 -10.35 -4.02 13.33
C LEU A 132 -10.59 -3.56 11.89
N ARG A 133 -9.58 -3.72 11.01
CA ARG A 133 -9.69 -3.45 9.58
C ARG A 133 -10.79 -4.30 8.93
N LYS A 134 -10.84 -5.60 9.21
CA LYS A 134 -11.86 -6.51 8.64
C LYS A 134 -13.27 -6.10 9.07
N ARG A 135 -13.47 -5.69 10.32
CA ARG A 135 -14.77 -5.22 10.84
C ARG A 135 -15.20 -3.89 10.23
N HIS A 136 -14.26 -2.98 9.95
CA HIS A 136 -14.54 -1.64 9.43
C HIS A 136 -14.00 -1.42 8.02
N GLY A 137 -13.97 -2.48 7.22
CA GLY A 137 -13.30 -2.51 5.92
C GLY A 137 -13.79 -1.42 4.97
N VAL A 138 -15.09 -1.14 4.97
CA VAL A 138 -15.68 -0.08 4.12
C VAL A 138 -15.13 1.30 4.49
N ARG A 139 -15.02 1.62 5.79
CA ARG A 139 -14.55 2.94 6.23
C ARG A 139 -13.06 3.11 5.93
N VAL A 140 -12.27 2.07 6.15
CA VAL A 140 -10.83 2.05 5.81
C VAL A 140 -10.63 2.15 4.30
N PHE A 141 -11.46 1.46 3.51
CA PHE A 141 -11.44 1.54 2.06
C PHE A 141 -11.79 2.94 1.54
N LEU A 142 -12.86 3.56 2.05
CA LEU A 142 -13.24 4.92 1.65
C LEU A 142 -12.16 5.94 1.98
N ALA A 143 -11.55 5.86 3.17
CA ALA A 143 -10.40 6.68 3.52
C ALA A 143 -9.24 6.45 2.54
N GLY A 144 -8.96 5.19 2.19
CA GLY A 144 -7.97 4.84 1.17
C GLY A 144 -8.27 5.40 -0.22
N VAL A 145 -9.53 5.39 -0.66
CA VAL A 145 -9.95 6.00 -1.94
C VAL A 145 -9.71 7.51 -1.92
N ILE A 146 -9.95 8.20 -0.80
CA ILE A 146 -9.64 9.63 -0.66
C ILE A 146 -8.12 9.86 -0.81
N ILE A 147 -7.29 9.00 -0.21
CA ILE A 147 -5.83 9.06 -0.40
C ILE A 147 -5.46 8.81 -1.87
N ALA A 148 -6.08 7.83 -2.53
CA ALA A 148 -5.82 7.53 -3.95
C ALA A 148 -6.21 8.69 -4.89
N LEU A 149 -7.30 9.39 -4.59
CA LEU A 149 -7.69 10.60 -5.32
C LEU A 149 -6.68 11.73 -5.09
N PHE A 150 -6.21 11.89 -3.86
CA PHE A 150 -5.18 12.88 -3.51
C PHE A 150 -3.86 12.61 -4.26
N THR A 151 -3.43 11.36 -4.33
CA THR A 151 -2.19 10.97 -5.03
C THR A 151 -2.28 11.06 -6.55
N THR A 152 -3.49 11.13 -7.12
CA THR A 152 -3.70 11.30 -8.56
C THR A 152 -3.18 12.66 -9.05
N VAL A 153 -3.15 13.68 -8.18
CA VAL A 153 -2.58 15.00 -8.51
C VAL A 153 -1.08 14.98 -8.22
N PRO A 154 -0.19 15.17 -9.23
CA PRO A 154 1.26 15.00 -9.04
C PRO A 154 1.87 15.85 -7.92
N VAL A 155 1.43 17.10 -7.79
CA VAL A 155 1.91 18.02 -6.73
C VAL A 155 1.45 17.56 -5.35
N LEU A 156 0.20 17.09 -5.23
CA LEU A 156 -0.33 16.56 -3.97
C LEU A 156 0.31 15.22 -3.60
N ASN A 157 0.71 14.42 -4.58
CA ASN A 157 1.35 13.12 -4.34
C ASN A 157 2.62 13.22 -3.49
N LEU A 158 3.34 14.36 -3.54
CA LEU A 158 4.49 14.63 -2.65
C LEU A 158 4.10 14.68 -1.17
N PHE A 159 2.87 15.07 -0.87
CA PHE A 159 2.31 15.14 0.48
C PHE A 159 1.48 13.90 0.84
N ALA A 160 1.39 12.90 -0.05
CA ALA A 160 0.59 11.71 0.18
C ALA A 160 0.95 10.98 1.49
N PRO A 161 2.23 10.83 1.88
CA PRO A 161 2.58 10.22 3.16
C PRO A 161 2.05 11.00 4.37
N LEU A 162 2.13 12.34 4.31
CA LEU A 162 1.64 13.24 5.35
C LEU A 162 0.12 13.14 5.49
N PHE A 163 -0.58 13.33 4.37
CA PHE A 163 -2.04 13.30 4.33
C PHE A 163 -2.60 11.92 4.67
N GLY A 164 -2.04 10.85 4.09
CA GLY A 164 -2.46 9.48 4.32
C GLY A 164 -2.29 9.05 5.78
N THR A 165 -1.16 9.41 6.40
CA THR A 165 -0.92 9.13 7.82
C THR A 165 -1.91 9.89 8.70
N ALA A 166 -2.06 11.21 8.51
CA ALA A 166 -2.97 12.01 9.32
C ALA A 166 -4.42 11.53 9.19
N LEU A 167 -4.90 11.25 7.98
CA LEU A 167 -6.25 10.74 7.73
C LEU A 167 -6.46 9.37 8.40
N MET A 168 -5.46 8.49 8.36
CA MET A 168 -5.57 7.17 8.98
C MET A 168 -5.45 7.21 10.51
N VAL A 169 -4.72 8.17 11.10
CA VAL A 169 -4.77 8.44 12.54
C VAL A 169 -6.18 8.79 12.95
N HIS A 170 -6.81 9.76 12.29
CA HIS A 170 -8.20 10.14 12.56
C HIS A 170 -9.17 8.97 12.36
N THR A 171 -8.98 8.20 11.29
CA THR A 171 -9.81 7.03 11.01
C THR A 171 -9.65 5.97 12.11
N TYR A 172 -8.42 5.69 12.53
CA TYR A 172 -8.13 4.75 13.61
C TYR A 172 -8.73 5.21 14.94
N LYS A 173 -8.45 6.44 15.37
CA LYS A 173 -8.97 7.01 16.63
C LYS A 173 -10.50 7.03 16.65
N GLY A 174 -11.12 7.44 15.55
CA GLY A 174 -12.58 7.42 15.40
C GLY A 174 -13.21 6.02 15.38
N LEU A 175 -12.45 4.98 15.05
CA LEU A 175 -12.87 3.57 15.17
C LEU A 175 -12.59 2.99 16.56
N ALA A 176 -11.46 3.36 17.17
CA ALA A 176 -11.08 2.94 18.51
C ALA A 176 -12.03 3.49 19.58
N ALA A 177 -12.42 4.77 19.48
CA ALA A 177 -13.38 5.40 20.38
C ALA A 177 -14.79 4.78 20.34
N ARG A 178 -15.11 4.03 19.26
CA ARG A 178 -16.40 3.34 19.10
C ARG A 178 -16.39 1.91 19.61
N ARG A 179 -15.26 1.39 20.10
CA ARG A 179 -15.21 0.09 20.77
C ARG A 179 -15.83 0.24 22.17
N PRO A 180 -16.97 -0.41 22.47
CA PRO A 180 -17.32 -0.63 23.86
C PRO A 180 -16.24 -1.52 24.50
N ALA A 181 -15.87 -1.18 25.74
CA ALA A 181 -14.95 -1.94 26.57
C ALA A 181 -15.41 -3.40 26.76
#